data_AF-A0A8T6SPW3-F1
#
_entry.id   AF-A0A8T6SPW3-F1
#
_cell.length_a   1.000
_cell.length_b   1.000
_cell.length_c   1.000
_cell.angle_alpha   90.00
_cell.angle_beta   90.00
_cell.angle_gamma   90.00
#
_symmetry.space_group_name_H-M   'P 1'
#
loop_
_entity.id
_entity.type
_entity.pdbx_description
1 polymer ?
#
loop_
_entity_poly.entity_id
_entity_poly.type
_entity_poly.pdbx_seq_one_letter_code
_entity_poly.pdbx_strand_id
1 'polypeptide(L)'
;MSNAEDNGNEEERGFNRRLYLITIVITLFAMGFLVLEFFTKGHFKSPAISFFYLGVVLVYSVHKELIRWMGEKTGERRGEYFVYGWLILTMVFYVINFVTRGHFGEDVAIESGTIAVEILVIYLATRFIKLFRMMAKEQNEAEPE
;
A
#
# COMPACT_ATOMS: atom_id res chain seq x y z
N MET A 1 -27.53 14.45 21.65
CA MET A 1 -26.14 14.56 21.14
C MET A 1 -25.52 13.20 20.82
N SER A 2 -25.81 12.12 21.55
CA SER A 2 -25.31 10.75 21.27
C SER A 2 -25.62 10.20 19.87
N ASN A 3 -26.79 10.47 19.28
CA ASN A 3 -27.16 9.88 17.97
C ASN A 3 -26.48 10.53 16.75
N ALA A 4 -25.88 11.71 16.89
CA ALA A 4 -25.22 12.40 15.76
C ALA A 4 -23.74 11.98 15.62
N GLU A 5 -23.06 11.79 16.75
CA GLU A 5 -21.69 11.22 16.77
C GLU A 5 -21.67 9.74 16.35
N ASP A 6 -22.69 8.96 16.72
CA ASP A 6 -22.76 7.53 16.38
C ASP A 6 -22.94 7.31 14.87
N ASN A 7 -23.85 8.08 14.22
CA ASN A 7 -24.07 8.02 12.78
C ASN A 7 -22.84 8.45 11.95
N GLY A 8 -22.09 9.47 12.40
CA GLY A 8 -20.88 9.93 11.70
C GLY A 8 -19.77 8.85 11.69
N ASN A 9 -19.59 8.16 12.81
CA ASN A 9 -18.60 7.08 12.92
C ASN A 9 -18.95 5.86 12.06
N GLU A 10 -20.25 5.53 11.90
CA GLU A 10 -20.67 4.43 11.03
C GLU A 10 -20.44 4.72 9.55
N GLU A 11 -20.71 5.94 9.10
CA GLU A 11 -20.47 6.37 7.71
C GLU A 11 -18.97 6.35 7.37
N GLU A 12 -18.11 6.86 8.26
CA GLU A 12 -16.65 6.86 8.08
C GLU A 12 -16.09 5.43 8.02
N ARG A 13 -16.55 4.52 8.88
CA ARG A 13 -16.18 3.10 8.83
C ARG A 13 -16.62 2.43 7.54
N GLY A 14 -17.83 2.73 7.07
CA GLY A 14 -18.35 2.25 5.80
C GLY A 14 -17.50 2.72 4.62
N PHE A 15 -17.10 4.00 4.62
CA PHE A 15 -16.24 4.57 3.60
C PHE A 15 -14.84 3.95 3.61
N ASN A 16 -14.19 3.85 4.78
CA ASN A 16 -12.88 3.22 4.92
C ASN A 16 -12.88 1.76 4.42
N ARG A 17 -13.94 1.00 4.75
CA ARG A 17 -14.08 -0.38 4.27
C ARG A 17 -14.19 -0.44 2.74
N ARG A 18 -14.96 0.44 2.12
CA ARG A 18 -15.07 0.52 0.64
C ARG A 18 -13.75 0.90 0.01
N LEU A 19 -13.05 1.90 0.56
CA LEU A 19 -11.75 2.35 0.07
C LEU A 19 -10.73 1.21 0.13
N TYR A 20 -10.67 0.50 1.26
CA TYR A 20 -9.80 -0.68 1.44
C TYR A 20 -10.09 -1.78 0.41
N LEU A 21 -11.36 -2.10 0.16
CA LEU A 21 -11.75 -3.09 -0.84
C LEU A 21 -11.33 -2.67 -2.25
N ILE A 22 -11.55 -1.41 -2.62
CA ILE A 22 -11.12 -0.87 -3.91
C ILE A 22 -9.60 -1.00 -4.06
N THR A 23 -8.82 -0.63 -3.02
CA THR A 23 -7.35 -0.76 -3.04
C THR A 23 -6.90 -2.22 -3.19
N ILE A 24 -7.54 -3.17 -2.51
CA ILE A 24 -7.23 -4.60 -2.69
C ILE A 24 -7.49 -5.02 -4.12
N VAL A 25 -8.68 -4.72 -4.65
CA VAL A 25 -9.09 -5.14 -6.00
C VAL A 25 -8.10 -4.59 -7.03
N ILE A 26 -7.76 -3.30 -6.95
CA ILE A 26 -6.79 -2.69 -7.88
C ILE A 26 -5.40 -3.29 -7.71
N THR A 27 -4.97 -3.60 -6.47
CA THR A 27 -3.70 -4.30 -6.23
C THR A 27 -3.67 -5.66 -6.92
N LEU A 28 -4.73 -6.45 -6.78
CA LEU A 28 -4.82 -7.78 -7.41
C LEU A 28 -4.82 -7.68 -8.93
N PHE A 29 -5.52 -6.70 -9.50
CA PHE A 29 -5.46 -6.44 -10.94
C PHE A 29 -4.06 -6.05 -11.39
N ALA A 30 -3.39 -5.12 -10.70
CA ALA A 30 -2.03 -4.70 -11.03
C ALA A 30 -1.03 -5.87 -10.96
N MET A 31 -1.08 -6.66 -9.89
CA MET A 31 -0.27 -7.88 -9.77
C MET A 31 -0.59 -8.88 -10.89
N GLY A 32 -1.87 -9.09 -11.20
CA GLY A 32 -2.31 -9.98 -12.27
C GLY A 32 -1.80 -9.56 -13.65
N PHE A 33 -1.86 -8.26 -13.97
CA PHE A 33 -1.32 -7.74 -15.23
C PHE A 33 0.19 -7.94 -15.34
N LEU A 34 0.95 -7.67 -14.27
CA LEU A 34 2.40 -7.93 -14.27
C LEU A 34 2.73 -9.41 -14.41
N VAL A 35 1.96 -10.30 -13.77
CA VAL A 35 2.13 -11.75 -13.94
C VAL A 35 1.88 -12.16 -15.39
N LEU A 36 0.81 -11.66 -16.01
CA LEU A 36 0.51 -11.94 -17.42
C LEU A 36 1.59 -11.39 -18.34
N GLU A 37 2.06 -10.17 -18.11
CA GLU A 37 3.15 -9.56 -18.88
C GLU A 37 4.47 -10.35 -18.76
N PHE A 38 4.80 -10.80 -17.54
CA PHE A 38 5.98 -11.62 -17.26
C PHE A 38 5.95 -12.94 -18.06
N PHE A 39 4.83 -13.68 -18.00
CA PHE A 39 4.70 -14.98 -18.67
C PHE A 39 4.50 -14.85 -20.19
N THR A 40 3.94 -13.74 -20.66
CA THR A 40 3.80 -13.45 -22.11
C THR A 40 5.06 -12.83 -22.71
N LYS A 41 6.15 -12.68 -21.93
CA LYS A 41 7.43 -12.11 -22.41
C LYS A 41 7.27 -10.71 -23.02
N GLY A 42 6.37 -9.90 -22.47
CA GLY A 42 6.11 -8.54 -22.98
C GLY A 42 5.34 -8.48 -24.30
N HIS A 43 4.80 -9.60 -24.82
CA HIS A 43 3.84 -9.57 -25.93
C HIS A 43 2.53 -8.87 -25.52
N PHE A 44 2.20 -8.92 -24.24
CA PHE A 44 1.15 -8.13 -23.63
C PHE A 44 1.79 -7.04 -22.77
N LYS A 45 1.90 -5.83 -23.30
CA LYS A 45 2.34 -4.68 -22.49
C LYS A 45 1.21 -4.28 -21.57
N SER A 46 1.46 -4.26 -20.26
CA SER A 46 0.49 -3.71 -19.34
C SER A 46 0.23 -2.24 -19.72
N PRO A 47 -1.04 -1.78 -19.76
CA PRO A 47 -1.32 -0.35 -19.78
C PRO A 47 -0.65 0.29 -18.55
N ALA A 48 -0.47 1.63 -18.55
CA ALA A 48 0.18 2.43 -17.50
C ALA A 48 -0.56 2.42 -16.14
N ILE A 49 -1.00 1.24 -15.71
CA ILE A 49 -1.73 0.92 -14.50
C ILE A 49 -0.83 1.13 -13.28
N SER A 50 0.49 1.06 -13.44
CA SER A 50 1.49 1.26 -12.38
C SER A 50 1.33 2.63 -11.73
N PHE A 51 1.20 3.71 -12.50
CA PHE A 51 0.96 5.07 -11.96
C PHE A 51 -0.40 5.20 -11.29
N PHE A 52 -1.45 4.68 -11.91
CA PHE A 52 -2.80 4.73 -11.35
C PHE A 52 -2.87 3.95 -10.02
N TYR A 53 -2.25 2.78 -9.98
CA TYR A 53 -2.14 1.93 -8.81
C TYR A 53 -1.43 2.64 -7.65
N LEU A 54 -0.25 3.23 -7.91
CA LEU A 54 0.50 3.99 -6.90
C LEU A 54 -0.33 5.15 -6.35
N GLY A 55 -1.05 5.86 -7.21
CA GLY A 55 -1.96 6.93 -6.79
C GLY A 55 -3.04 6.42 -5.82
N VAL A 56 -3.66 5.28 -6.11
CA VAL A 56 -4.67 4.66 -5.25
C VAL A 56 -4.08 4.21 -3.90
N VAL A 57 -2.90 3.59 -3.91
CA VAL A 57 -2.21 3.16 -2.68
C VAL A 57 -1.83 4.36 -1.83
N LEU A 58 -1.35 5.44 -2.44
CA LEU A 58 -1.01 6.68 -1.77
C LEU A 58 -2.26 7.30 -1.12
N VAL A 59 -3.35 7.44 -1.86
CA VAL A 59 -4.63 7.96 -1.34
C VAL A 59 -5.14 7.11 -0.18
N TYR A 60 -5.11 5.77 -0.30
CA TYR A 60 -5.49 4.88 0.79
C TYR A 60 -4.61 5.06 2.03
N SER A 61 -3.28 5.17 1.83
CA SER A 61 -2.32 5.31 2.92
C SER A 61 -2.51 6.63 3.67
N VAL A 62 -2.71 7.74 2.94
CA VAL A 62 -3.00 9.06 3.52
C VAL A 62 -4.34 9.06 4.24
N HIS A 63 -5.40 8.54 3.61
CA HIS A 63 -6.74 8.51 4.19
C HIS A 63 -6.78 7.70 5.50
N LYS A 64 -6.10 6.54 5.53
CA LYS A 64 -5.97 5.74 6.74
C LYS A 64 -5.26 6.51 7.86
N GLU A 65 -4.21 7.24 7.54
CA GLU A 65 -3.46 8.03 8.52
C GLU A 65 -4.28 9.21 9.04
N LEU A 66 -5.09 9.85 8.20
CA LEU A 66 -6.06 10.89 8.61
C LEU A 66 -7.10 10.35 9.61
N ILE A 67 -7.73 9.20 9.31
CA ILE A 67 -8.68 8.56 10.25
C ILE A 67 -8.01 8.26 11.59
N ARG A 68 -6.76 7.79 11.55
CA ARG A 68 -5.98 7.53 12.78
C ARG A 68 -5.71 8.81 13.58
N TRP A 69 -5.61 9.96 12.91
CA TRP A 69 -5.46 11.25 13.58
C TRP A 69 -6.75 11.71 14.26
N MET A 70 -7.91 11.31 13.74
CA MET A 70 -9.23 11.61 14.33
C MET A 70 -9.56 10.75 15.57
N GLY A 71 -8.64 9.88 16.01
CA GLY A 71 -8.75 9.17 17.29
C GLY A 71 -9.47 7.82 17.22
N GLU A 72 -9.93 7.39 16.04
CA GLU A 72 -10.43 6.03 15.86
C GLU A 72 -9.29 5.02 15.98
N LYS A 73 -9.30 4.26 17.08
CA LYS A 73 -8.44 3.09 17.30
C LYS A 73 -8.93 1.90 16.46
N THR A 74 -9.08 2.06 15.15
CA THR A 74 -9.30 0.91 14.26
C THR A 74 -7.98 0.15 14.12
N GLY A 75 -7.78 -0.79 15.05
CA GLY A 75 -6.65 -1.70 15.05
C GLY A 75 -6.75 -2.63 13.86
N GLU A 76 -5.96 -2.36 12.80
CA GLU A 76 -5.52 -3.43 11.91
C GLU A 76 -4.33 -3.00 11.05
N ARG A 77 -3.27 -3.80 11.12
CA ARG A 77 -1.99 -3.68 10.39
C ARG A 77 -2.13 -4.01 8.89
N ARG A 78 -3.27 -3.70 8.28
CA ARG A 78 -3.61 -4.04 6.88
C ARG A 78 -2.61 -3.56 5.83
N GLY A 79 -1.80 -2.54 6.14
CA GLY A 79 -0.76 -2.01 5.24
C GLY A 79 0.42 -2.96 5.02
N GLU A 80 0.75 -3.78 6.03
CA GLU A 80 1.89 -4.71 5.97
C GLU A 80 1.68 -5.79 4.90
N TYR A 81 0.44 -6.24 4.70
CA TYR A 81 0.09 -7.23 3.68
C TYR A 81 0.36 -6.77 2.25
N PHE A 82 0.18 -5.46 1.95
CA PHE A 82 0.50 -4.94 0.62
C PHE A 82 2.01 -5.01 0.37
N VAL A 83 2.82 -4.60 1.34
CA VAL A 83 4.27 -4.68 1.26
C VAL A 83 4.72 -6.12 1.06
N TYR A 84 4.20 -7.05 1.88
CA TYR A 84 4.55 -8.47 1.76
C TYR A 84 4.12 -9.07 0.43
N GLY A 85 2.93 -8.74 -0.06
CA GLY A 85 2.44 -9.19 -1.36
C GLY A 85 3.37 -8.79 -2.50
N TRP A 86 3.81 -7.52 -2.53
CA TRP A 86 4.74 -7.04 -3.54
C TRP A 86 6.14 -7.61 -3.40
N LEU A 87 6.68 -7.71 -2.19
CA LEU A 87 7.98 -8.33 -1.97
C LEU A 87 8.00 -9.79 -2.41
N ILE A 88 6.96 -10.57 -2.08
CA ILE A 88 6.84 -11.97 -2.50
C ILE A 88 6.73 -12.05 -4.02
N LEU A 89 5.89 -11.23 -4.66
CA LEU A 89 5.71 -11.25 -6.11
C LEU A 89 7.02 -10.91 -6.85
N THR A 90 7.69 -9.83 -6.46
CA THR A 90 8.97 -9.44 -7.03
C THR A 90 10.02 -10.53 -6.82
N MET A 91 10.11 -11.10 -5.61
CA MET A 91 11.04 -12.20 -5.33
C MET A 91 10.78 -13.40 -6.26
N VAL A 92 9.51 -13.76 -6.48
CA VAL A 92 9.14 -14.84 -7.40
C VAL A 92 9.60 -14.53 -8.84
N PHE A 93 9.38 -13.32 -9.34
CA PHE A 93 9.87 -12.95 -10.68
C PHE A 93 11.39 -13.03 -10.79
N TYR A 94 12.13 -12.53 -9.80
CA TYR A 94 13.59 -12.63 -9.77
C TYR A 94 14.07 -14.09 -9.76
N VAL A 95 13.48 -14.94 -8.92
CA VAL A 95 13.84 -16.36 -8.84
C VAL A 95 13.55 -17.08 -10.15
N ILE A 96 12.37 -16.87 -10.74
CA ILE A 96 12.02 -17.48 -12.03
C ILE A 96 12.98 -17.00 -13.12
N ASN A 97 13.27 -15.70 -13.18
CA ASN A 97 14.16 -15.16 -14.19
C ASN A 97 15.60 -15.69 -14.04
N PHE A 98 16.07 -15.84 -12.79
CA PHE A 98 17.37 -16.45 -12.48
C PHE A 98 17.44 -17.92 -12.92
N VAL A 99 16.45 -18.74 -12.55
CA VAL A 99 16.40 -20.17 -12.90
C VAL A 99 16.29 -20.38 -14.42
N THR A 100 15.58 -19.49 -15.08
CA THR A 100 15.33 -19.58 -16.54
C THR A 100 16.39 -18.86 -17.37
N ARG A 101 17.43 -18.31 -16.73
CA ARG A 101 18.55 -17.58 -17.38
C ARG A 101 18.09 -16.43 -18.28
N GLY A 102 17.15 -15.61 -17.82
CA GLY A 102 16.69 -14.46 -18.61
C GLY A 102 15.64 -14.80 -19.66
N HIS A 103 15.03 -15.99 -19.63
CA HIS A 103 14.09 -16.41 -20.68
C HIS A 103 12.72 -15.69 -20.61
N PHE A 104 12.39 -15.15 -19.45
CA PHE A 104 11.18 -14.35 -19.21
C PHE A 104 11.52 -12.85 -19.19
N GLY A 105 10.50 -11.99 -19.22
CA GLY A 105 10.68 -10.54 -19.37
C GLY A 105 11.49 -9.93 -18.22
N GLU A 106 12.77 -9.66 -18.45
CA GLU A 106 13.67 -9.02 -17.49
C GLU A 106 13.18 -7.62 -17.09
N ASP A 107 12.62 -6.89 -18.05
CA ASP A 107 12.00 -5.57 -17.84
C ASP A 107 10.88 -5.62 -16.79
N VAL A 108 10.10 -6.70 -16.75
CA VAL A 108 8.97 -6.88 -15.83
C VAL A 108 9.46 -7.14 -14.40
N ALA A 109 10.57 -7.86 -14.25
CA ALA A 109 11.20 -8.06 -12.95
C ALA A 109 11.69 -6.72 -12.38
N ILE A 110 12.31 -5.89 -13.22
CA ILE A 110 12.76 -4.53 -12.85
C ILE A 110 11.58 -3.61 -12.50
N GLU A 111 10.53 -3.61 -13.32
CA GLU A 111 9.32 -2.81 -13.06
C GLU A 111 8.66 -3.22 -11.74
N SER A 112 8.47 -4.53 -11.52
CA SER A 112 7.91 -5.04 -10.26
C SER A 112 8.76 -4.64 -9.05
N GLY A 113 10.09 -4.64 -9.19
CA GLY A 113 11.02 -4.20 -8.15
C GLY A 113 10.90 -2.71 -7.84
N THR A 114 10.71 -1.89 -8.86
CA THR A 114 10.49 -0.44 -8.71
C THR A 114 9.21 -0.18 -7.92
N ILE A 115 8.10 -0.83 -8.29
CA ILE A 115 6.82 -0.69 -7.59
C ILE A 115 6.93 -1.18 -6.13
N ALA A 116 7.62 -2.30 -5.89
CA ALA A 116 7.83 -2.80 -4.53
C ALA A 116 8.62 -1.81 -3.66
N VAL A 117 9.65 -1.17 -4.21
CA VAL A 117 10.42 -0.12 -3.52
C VAL A 117 9.54 1.10 -3.22
N GLU A 118 8.73 1.56 -4.18
CA GLU A 118 7.84 2.71 -3.98
C GLU A 118 6.81 2.44 -2.87
N ILE A 119 6.21 1.25 -2.84
CA ILE A 119 5.28 0.85 -1.77
C ILE A 119 6.01 0.78 -0.42
N LEU A 120 7.24 0.28 -0.40
CA LEU A 120 8.06 0.27 0.81
C LEU A 120 8.35 1.70 1.29
N VAL A 121 8.63 2.64 0.38
CA VAL A 121 8.82 4.06 0.71
C VAL A 121 7.54 4.65 1.30
N ILE A 122 6.37 4.42 0.71
CA ILE A 122 5.07 4.88 1.24
C ILE A 122 4.84 4.31 2.65
N TYR A 123 5.12 3.02 2.83
CA TYR A 123 5.00 2.36 4.13
C TYR A 123 5.97 2.94 5.17
N LEU A 124 7.23 3.16 4.82
CA LEU A 124 8.22 3.75 5.72
C LEU A 124 7.87 5.19 6.06
N ALA A 125 7.44 6.00 5.08
CA ALA A 125 7.03 7.38 5.30
C ALA A 125 5.89 7.47 6.33
N THR A 126 4.85 6.64 6.18
CA THR A 126 3.75 6.57 7.17
C THR A 126 4.22 6.11 8.56
N ARG A 127 5.20 5.20 8.64
CA ARG A 127 5.82 4.80 9.92
C ARG A 127 6.66 5.91 10.55
N PHE A 128 7.43 6.66 9.77
CA PHE A 128 8.23 7.78 10.28
C PHE A 128 7.35 8.91 10.81
N ILE A 129 6.28 9.28 10.11
CA ILE A 129 5.31 10.27 10.59
C ILE A 129 4.76 9.88 11.97
N LYS A 130 4.47 8.58 12.16
CA LYS A 130 4.04 8.05 13.46
C LYS A 130 5.10 8.23 14.55
N LEU A 131 6.36 7.91 14.25
CA LEU A 131 7.47 8.03 15.22
C LEU A 131 7.69 9.48 15.63
N PHE A 132 7.75 10.41 14.66
CA PHE A 132 7.90 11.84 14.94
C PHE A 132 6.78 12.38 15.83
N ARG A 133 5.54 11.96 15.59
CA ARG A 133 4.41 12.39 16.41
C ARG A 133 4.48 11.86 17.85
N MET A 134 4.95 10.63 18.04
CA MET A 134 5.12 10.07 19.40
C MET A 134 6.20 10.84 20.16
N MET A 135 7.33 11.13 19.52
CA MET A 135 8.41 11.93 20.13
C MET A 135 7.95 13.36 20.47
N ALA A 136 7.19 14.01 19.58
CA ALA A 136 6.66 15.35 19.83
C ALA A 136 5.65 15.38 21.01
N LYS A 137 4.86 14.30 21.18
CA LYS A 137 3.92 14.20 22.31
C LYS A 137 4.66 14.00 23.64
N GLU A 138 5.72 13.18 23.64
CA GLU A 138 6.55 12.93 24.82
C GLU A 138 7.28 14.20 25.29
N GLN A 139 7.74 15.04 24.36
CA GLN A 139 8.36 16.32 24.69
C GLN A 139 7.38 17.32 25.33
N ASN A 140 6.15 17.41 24.83
CA ASN A 140 5.12 18.29 25.41
C ASN A 140 4.62 17.83 26.79
N GLU A 141 4.78 16.54 27.14
CA GLU A 141 4.42 16.02 28.47
C GLU A 141 5.57 16.17 29.48
N ALA A 142 6.81 16.39 29.03
CA ALA A 142 8.01 16.54 29.85
C ALA A 142 8.30 17.98 30.31
N GLU A 143 7.62 18.98 29.74
CA GLU A 143 7.59 20.37 30.23
C GLU A 143 6.20 20.71 30.80
N PRO A 144 5.84 20.22 32.01
CA PRO A 144 4.75 20.83 32.76
C PRO A 144 5.26 22.16 33.29
N GLU A 145 4.66 23.27 32.83
CA GLU A 145 4.86 24.62 33.40
C GLU A 145 4.72 24.64 34.93
#